data_AF-A0A4R4FD51-F1
#
_entry.id   AF-A0A4R4FD51-F1
#
_cell.length_a   1.000
_cell.length_b   1.000
_cell.length_c   1.000
_cell.angle_alpha   90.00
_cell.angle_beta   90.00
_cell.angle_gamma   90.00
#
_symmetry.space_group_name_H-M   'P 1'
#
loop_
_entity.id
_entity.type
_entity.pdbx_description
1 polymer ?
#
loop_
_entity_poly.entity_id
_entity_poly.type
_entity_poly.pdbx_seq_one_letter_code
_entity_poly.pdbx_strand_id
1 'polypeptide(L)'
;MGSIITTGRNPPQYLLLLPEKGGAPDKYAEIKTAITSIYHENQGRYGYRRITMELHNQGYTINHKTVQRLMKELHIKCMVRMKKYRSYKGEVGKIAPNIIQRDFKAKSQI
;
A
#
# COMPACT_ATOMS: atom_id res chain seq x y z
N MET A 1 -15.90 36.19 22.91
CA MET A 1 -14.95 35.10 23.21
C MET A 1 -15.38 33.86 22.46
N GLY A 2 -15.05 33.80 21.17
CA GLY A 2 -15.30 32.63 20.33
C GLY A 2 -14.18 31.61 20.46
N SER A 3 -14.53 30.32 20.34
CA SER A 3 -13.80 29.28 19.59
C SER A 3 -14.48 27.92 19.81
N ILE A 4 -15.37 27.51 18.91
CA ILE A 4 -15.67 26.09 18.69
C ILE A 4 -15.21 25.75 17.27
N ILE A 5 -13.96 25.33 17.14
CA ILE A 5 -13.41 24.80 15.88
C ILE A 5 -13.80 23.32 15.77
N THR A 6 -15.05 23.04 15.36
CA THR A 6 -15.41 21.70 14.86
C THR A 6 -14.89 21.59 13.44
N THR A 7 -13.63 21.16 13.27
CA THR A 7 -13.04 20.93 11.95
C THR A 7 -13.91 19.96 11.16
N GLY A 8 -14.44 20.45 10.04
CA GLY A 8 -15.23 19.67 9.11
C GLY A 8 -14.47 18.44 8.59
N ARG A 9 -15.04 17.27 8.87
CA ARG A 9 -15.11 16.14 7.94
C ARG A 9 -16.45 15.46 8.19
N ASN A 10 -17.50 16.00 7.60
CA ASN A 10 -18.74 15.26 7.45
C ASN A 10 -18.52 14.29 6.27
N PRO A 11 -18.42 12.97 6.48
CA PRO A 11 -18.28 12.04 5.37
C PRO A 11 -19.54 12.15 4.49
N PRO A 12 -19.39 12.21 3.16
CA PRO A 12 -20.53 12.45 2.27
C PRO A 12 -21.55 11.31 2.34
N GLN A 13 -22.83 11.67 2.32
CA GLN A 13 -24.01 10.84 2.63
C GLN A 13 -24.27 9.66 1.67
N TYR A 14 -23.35 9.32 0.76
CA TYR A 14 -23.53 8.29 -0.26
C TYR A 14 -23.01 6.89 0.13
N LEU A 15 -22.35 6.72 1.27
CA LEU A 15 -21.77 5.43 1.68
C LEU A 15 -22.72 4.58 2.54
N LEU A 16 -24.00 4.52 2.18
CA LEU A 16 -25.01 3.76 2.94
C LEU A 16 -25.99 2.99 2.04
N LEU A 17 -25.57 2.65 0.81
CA LEU A 17 -26.36 1.88 -0.15
C LEU A 17 -25.51 0.84 -0.91
N LEU A 18 -24.69 0.07 -0.18
CA LEU A 18 -24.20 -1.19 -0.71
C LEU A 18 -25.17 -2.28 -0.23
N PRO A 19 -25.81 -3.04 -1.14
CA PRO A 19 -26.72 -4.09 -0.72
C PRO A 19 -25.94 -5.11 0.12
N GLU A 20 -26.38 -5.28 1.37
CA GLU A 20 -25.94 -6.37 2.25
C GLU A 20 -26.08 -7.66 1.46
N LYS A 21 -24.94 -8.25 1.08
CA LYS A 21 -24.91 -9.41 0.20
C LYS A 21 -25.34 -10.64 1.00
N GLY A 22 -26.65 -10.82 1.12
CA GLY A 22 -27.26 -11.98 1.76
C GLY A 22 -26.98 -13.26 0.99
N GLY A 23 -26.55 -14.29 1.72
CA GLY A 23 -27.01 -15.66 1.44
C GLY A 23 -25.99 -16.73 1.04
N ALA A 24 -24.83 -16.82 1.70
CA ALA A 24 -24.09 -18.09 1.87
C ALA A 24 -23.05 -17.92 2.99
N PRO A 25 -22.78 -18.95 3.82
CA PRO A 25 -21.64 -18.90 4.74
C PRO A 25 -20.37 -18.71 3.91
N ASP A 26 -19.59 -17.66 4.23
CA ASP A 26 -18.35 -17.39 3.53
C ASP A 26 -17.37 -18.54 3.78
N LYS A 27 -17.14 -19.36 2.76
CA LYS A 27 -16.20 -20.50 2.78
C LYS A 27 -14.82 -20.11 3.30
N TYR A 28 -14.44 -18.83 3.14
CA TYR A 28 -13.13 -18.31 3.53
C TYR A 28 -13.20 -17.44 4.80
N ALA A 29 -14.28 -17.48 5.58
CA ALA A 29 -14.43 -16.65 6.79
C ALA A 29 -13.25 -16.81 7.76
N GLU A 30 -12.90 -18.06 8.09
CA GLU A 30 -11.76 -18.38 8.98
C GLU A 30 -10.43 -17.92 8.41
N ILE A 31 -10.26 -18.03 7.08
CA ILE A 31 -9.03 -17.61 6.42
C ILE A 31 -8.95 -16.09 6.40
N LYS A 32 -10.07 -15.39 6.23
CA LYS A 32 -10.14 -13.93 6.28
C LYS A 32 -9.76 -13.41 7.67
N THR A 33 -10.21 -14.07 8.74
CA THR A 33 -9.84 -13.71 10.13
C THR A 33 -8.37 -14.00 10.43
N ALA A 34 -7.83 -15.11 9.93
CA ALA A 34 -6.40 -15.41 10.05
C ALA A 34 -5.53 -14.40 9.26
N ILE A 35 -5.96 -14.00 8.06
CA ILE A 35 -5.27 -12.98 7.26
C ILE A 35 -5.25 -11.64 8.00
N THR A 36 -6.36 -11.22 8.61
CA THR A 36 -6.41 -9.96 9.36
C THR A 36 -5.54 -10.01 10.62
N SER A 37 -5.57 -11.10 11.39
CA SER A 37 -4.71 -11.24 12.58
C SER A 37 -3.24 -11.14 12.23
N ILE A 38 -2.76 -11.95 11.26
CA ILE A 38 -1.37 -11.93 10.79
C ILE A 38 -0.99 -10.54 10.27
N TYR A 39 -1.89 -9.87 9.55
CA TYR A 39 -1.64 -8.53 9.04
C TYR A 39 -1.43 -7.50 10.16
N HIS A 40 -2.28 -7.52 11.19
CA HIS A 40 -2.19 -6.59 12.33
C HIS A 40 -0.99 -6.88 13.24
N GLU A 41 -0.70 -8.15 13.52
CA GLU A 41 0.51 -8.58 14.25
C GLU A 41 1.79 -8.06 13.59
N ASN A 42 1.82 -8.07 12.25
CA ASN A 42 2.96 -7.61 11.47
C ASN A 42 2.89 -6.12 11.06
N GLN A 43 2.04 -5.33 11.72
CA GLN A 43 1.89 -3.88 11.50
C GLN A 43 1.62 -3.50 10.03
N GLY A 44 0.95 -4.37 9.28
CA GLY A 44 0.65 -4.21 7.87
C GLY A 44 1.85 -4.18 6.91
N ARG A 45 2.98 -4.71 7.35
CA ARG A 45 4.19 -4.85 6.53
C ARG A 45 4.14 -6.05 5.60
N TYR A 46 3.29 -7.02 5.91
CA TYR A 46 3.21 -8.27 5.15
C TYR A 46 2.22 -8.11 4.00
N GLY A 47 2.67 -8.49 2.81
CA GLY A 47 1.80 -8.66 1.64
C GLY A 47 1.38 -10.12 1.46
N TYR A 48 0.53 -10.37 0.46
CA TYR A 48 -0.08 -11.68 0.22
C TYR A 48 0.95 -12.84 0.16
N ARG A 49 2.15 -12.60 -0.36
CA ARG A 49 3.21 -13.62 -0.42
C ARG A 49 3.66 -14.08 0.98
N ARG A 50 3.96 -13.13 1.87
CA ARG A 50 4.39 -13.44 3.25
C ARG A 50 3.23 -14.02 4.07
N ILE A 51 2.04 -13.46 3.90
CA ILE A 51 0.84 -13.99 4.56
C ILE A 51 0.56 -15.43 4.11
N THR A 52 0.76 -15.76 2.83
CA THR A 52 0.60 -17.15 2.37
C THR A 52 1.59 -18.09 3.06
N MET A 53 2.85 -17.68 3.26
CA MET A 53 3.83 -18.49 3.99
C MET A 53 3.42 -18.69 5.45
N GLU A 54 2.98 -17.64 6.14
CA GLU A 54 2.51 -17.76 7.52
C GLU A 54 1.27 -18.67 7.63
N LEU A 55 0.34 -18.57 6.69
CA LEU A 55 -0.81 -19.47 6.62
C LEU A 55 -0.38 -20.92 6.40
N HIS A 56 0.63 -21.17 5.56
CA HIS A 56 1.19 -22.50 5.36
C HIS A 56 1.89 -23.02 6.63
N ASN A 57 2.60 -22.15 7.37
CA ASN A 57 3.21 -22.49 8.66
C ASN A 57 2.16 -22.87 9.71
N GLN A 58 0.98 -22.26 9.65
CA GLN A 58 -0.18 -22.59 10.50
C GLN A 58 -0.96 -23.83 10.02
N GLY A 59 -0.54 -24.47 8.91
CA GLY A 59 -1.15 -25.70 8.40
C GLY A 59 -2.20 -25.50 7.31
N TYR A 60 -2.45 -24.27 6.86
CA TYR A 60 -3.41 -24.01 5.78
C TYR A 60 -2.79 -24.21 4.39
N THR A 61 -3.26 -25.19 3.62
CA THR A 61 -2.81 -25.42 2.23
C THR A 61 -3.62 -24.58 1.24
N ILE A 62 -3.31 -23.29 1.16
CA ILE A 62 -4.06 -22.32 0.33
C ILE A 62 -3.16 -21.73 -0.76
N ASN A 63 -3.70 -21.56 -1.97
CA ASN A 63 -2.96 -20.94 -3.07
C ASN A 63 -2.79 -19.42 -2.85
N HIS A 64 -1.59 -18.88 -3.07
CA HIS A 64 -1.28 -17.45 -2.95
C HIS A 64 -2.21 -16.53 -3.75
N LYS A 65 -2.76 -17.00 -4.89
CA LYS A 65 -3.75 -16.25 -5.69
C LYS A 65 -5.06 -16.04 -4.93
N THR A 66 -5.50 -17.04 -4.18
CA THR A 66 -6.73 -16.95 -3.37
C THR A 66 -6.53 -16.02 -2.19
N VAL A 67 -5.38 -16.08 -1.51
CA VAL A 67 -4.98 -15.12 -0.46
C VAL A 67 -4.98 -13.69 -1.02
N GLN A 68 -4.39 -13.48 -2.20
CA GLN A 68 -4.37 -12.17 -2.85
C GLN A 68 -5.78 -11.64 -3.14
N ARG A 69 -6.69 -12.50 -3.61
CA ARG A 69 -8.10 -12.13 -3.84
C ARG A 69 -8.79 -11.75 -2.53
N LEU A 70 -8.64 -12.55 -1.48
CA LEU A 70 -9.24 -12.30 -0.16
C LEU A 70 -8.73 -11.00 0.47
N MET A 71 -7.42 -10.74 0.39
CA MET A 71 -6.87 -9.45 0.84
C MET A 71 -7.47 -8.27 0.08
N LYS A 72 -7.74 -8.41 -1.22
CA LYS A 72 -8.37 -7.37 -2.03
C LYS A 72 -9.82 -7.13 -1.61
N GLU A 73 -10.59 -8.19 -1.34
CA GLU A 73 -11.95 -8.10 -0.80
C GLU A 73 -11.98 -7.40 0.57
N LEU A 74 -10.98 -7.66 1.41
CA LEU A 74 -10.80 -7.02 2.72
C LEU A 74 -10.19 -5.62 2.65
N HIS A 75 -9.84 -5.13 1.46
CA HIS A 75 -9.16 -3.84 1.25
C HIS A 75 -7.81 -3.70 1.98
N ILE A 76 -7.15 -4.83 2.26
CA ILE A 76 -5.86 -4.88 2.96
C ILE A 76 -4.74 -4.87 1.93
N LYS A 77 -3.75 -3.99 2.14
CA LYS A 77 -2.57 -3.87 1.27
C LYS A 77 -1.32 -3.72 2.11
N CYS A 78 -0.21 -4.27 1.62
CA CYS A 78 1.10 -4.04 2.23
C CYS A 78 1.41 -2.53 2.21
N MET A 79 1.66 -1.95 3.39
CA MET A 79 1.97 -0.52 3.51
C MET A 79 3.43 -0.20 3.17
N VAL A 80 4.32 -1.20 3.21
CA VAL A 80 5.74 -0.98 3.00
C VAL A 80 6.03 -0.83 1.51
N ARG A 81 6.43 0.37 1.12
CA ARG A 81 6.99 0.65 -0.21
C ARG A 81 8.51 0.59 -0.15
N MET A 82 9.12 -0.28 -0.96
CA MET A 82 10.57 -0.32 -1.09
C MET A 82 11.07 1.01 -1.67
N LYS A 83 12.03 1.65 -0.99
CA LYS A 83 12.68 2.86 -1.51
C LYS A 83 13.61 2.46 -2.65
N LYS A 84 13.36 2.98 -3.86
CA LYS A 84 14.26 2.80 -5.00
C LYS A 84 15.57 3.55 -4.71
N TYR A 85 16.70 2.86 -4.87
CA TYR A 85 18.02 3.48 -4.77
C TYR A 85 18.19 4.58 -5.82
N ARG A 86 18.81 5.69 -5.43
CA ARG A 86 19.20 6.80 -6.31
C ARG A 86 20.66 7.12 -5.97
N SER A 87 21.57 6.85 -6.92
CA SER A 87 23.01 7.12 -6.78
C SER A 87 23.30 8.62 -6.71
N TYR A 88 22.62 9.40 -7.56
CA TYR A 88 22.68 10.85 -7.53
C TYR A 88 21.86 11.39 -6.36
N LYS A 89 22.53 12.03 -5.40
CA LYS A 89 21.91 12.66 -4.22
C LYS A 89 21.66 14.17 -4.41
N GLY A 90 21.89 14.69 -5.61
CA GLY A 90 21.96 16.13 -5.90
C GLY A 90 23.40 16.57 -6.13
N GLU A 91 23.64 17.88 -6.14
CA GLU A 91 24.97 18.47 -6.20
C GLU A 91 25.66 18.28 -4.85
N VAL A 92 26.47 17.23 -4.73
CA VAL A 92 27.21 16.94 -3.50
C VAL A 92 28.67 17.29 -3.72
N GLY A 93 29.19 18.23 -2.93
CA GLY A 93 30.57 18.70 -3.00
C GLY A 93 30.73 20.05 -3.70
N LYS A 94 31.97 20.45 -3.97
CA LYS A 94 32.28 21.70 -4.68
C LYS A 94 32.24 21.43 -6.19
N ILE A 95 31.30 22.04 -6.89
CA ILE A 95 31.27 22.05 -8.35
C ILE A 95 32.36 22.99 -8.83
N ALA A 96 33.25 22.50 -9.69
CA ALA A 96 34.26 23.34 -10.31
C ALA A 96 33.58 24.39 -11.22
N PRO A 97 34.03 25.65 -11.19
CA PRO A 97 33.47 26.68 -12.06
C PRO A 97 33.65 26.27 -13.54
N ASN A 98 32.66 26.60 -14.38
CA ASN A 98 32.73 26.36 -15.83
C ASN A 98 33.68 27.39 -16.48
N ILE A 99 34.98 27.10 -16.45
CA ILE A 99 36.04 28.00 -16.94
C ILE A 99 35.94 28.23 -18.46
N ILE A 100 35.44 27.25 -19.21
CA ILE A 100 35.42 27.27 -20.68
C ILE A 100 34.10 27.90 -21.20
N GLN A 101 33.09 28.11 -20.34
CA GLN A 101 31.77 28.67 -20.69
C GLN A 101 31.13 28.02 -21.93
N ARG A 102 31.32 26.71 -22.11
CA ARG A 102 30.69 26.00 -23.24
C ARG A 102 29.23 25.71 -22.94
N ASP A 103 28.37 26.29 -23.75
CA ASP A 103 26.93 26.03 -23.75
C ASP A 103 26.62 24.76 -24.54
N PHE A 104 26.51 23.62 -23.84
CA PHE A 104 26.03 22.37 -24.43
C PHE A 104 24.50 22.37 -24.51
N LYS A 105 23.93 23.23 -25.35
CA LYS A 105 22.49 23.18 -25.68
C LYS A 105 22.28 22.18 -26.82
N ALA A 106 21.73 21.02 -26.51
CA ALA A 106 21.22 20.11 -27.55
C ALA A 106 19.91 20.67 -28.11
N LYS A 107 19.79 20.78 -29.45
CA LYS A 107 18.48 21.00 -30.08
C LYS A 107 17.67 19.73 -29.87
N SER A 108 16.54 19.80 -29.15
CA SER A 108 15.58 18.71 -29.15
C SER A 108 15.03 18.58 -30.57
N GLN A 109 15.47 17.55 -31.29
CA GLN A 109 14.78 17.16 -32.52
C GLN A 109 13.42 16.60 -32.11
N ILE A 110 12.38 17.30 -32.54
CA ILE A 110 10.99 16.84 -32.51
C ILE A 110 10.81 15.93 -33.72
#